data_AF-A0A1V0GN47-F1
#
_entry.id   AF-A0A1V0GN47-F1
#
_cell.length_a   1.000
_cell.length_b   1.000
_cell.length_c   1.000
_cell.angle_alpha   90.00
_cell.angle_beta   90.00
_cell.angle_gamma   90.00
#
_symmetry.space_group_name_H-M   'P 1'
#
loop_
_entity.id
_entity.type
_entity.pdbx_description
1 polymer ?
#
loop_
_entity_poly.entity_id
_entity_poly.type
_entity_poly.pdbx_seq_one_letter_code
_entity_poly.pdbx_strand_id
1 'polypeptide(L)'
;MLVEMPELGTMDGKEAASLAGLAPITRESGRWKGQSRIGGGRRGLRLALYMPALVATRHNRQLGQTYQALCSAGNRRKSRSPL
;
A
#
# COMPACT_ATOMS: atom_id res chain seq x y z
N MET A 1 -10.52 9.64 -10.71
CA MET A 1 -9.43 9.20 -9.80
C MET A 1 -8.29 10.20 -9.68
N LEU A 2 -7.90 10.94 -10.72
CA LEU A 2 -6.89 12.03 -10.61
C LEU A 2 -7.29 13.16 -9.64
N VAL A 3 -8.59 13.37 -9.43
CA VAL A 3 -9.14 14.42 -8.54
C VAL A 3 -8.80 14.19 -7.06
N GLU A 4 -8.56 12.94 -6.64
CA GLU A 4 -8.22 12.65 -5.25
C GLU A 4 -6.72 12.78 -4.94
N MET A 5 -5.86 13.08 -5.92
CA MET A 5 -4.43 13.32 -5.72
C MET A 5 -3.84 14.22 -6.80
N PRO A 6 -4.25 15.51 -6.86
CA PRO A 6 -3.74 16.46 -7.84
C PRO A 6 -2.22 16.68 -7.71
N GLU A 7 -1.65 16.37 -6.55
CA GLU A 7 -0.25 16.64 -6.22
C GLU A 7 0.69 15.50 -6.71
N LEU A 8 0.16 14.43 -7.31
CA LEU A 8 0.93 13.23 -7.70
C LEU A 8 2.06 13.52 -8.71
N GLY A 9 1.93 14.55 -9.54
CA GLY A 9 2.93 14.90 -10.55
C GLY A 9 4.15 15.66 -10.00
N THR A 10 4.08 16.16 -8.77
CA THR A 10 5.12 16.99 -8.15
C THR A 10 5.76 16.37 -6.91
N MET A 11 5.26 15.22 -6.46
CA MET A 11 5.67 14.56 -5.21
C MET A 11 6.51 13.31 -5.47
N ASP A 12 7.31 12.90 -4.48
CA ASP A 12 8.02 11.62 -4.53
C ASP A 12 7.07 10.44 -4.27
N GLY A 13 7.45 9.25 -4.74
CA GLY A 13 6.65 8.03 -4.59
C GLY A 13 6.36 7.67 -3.14
N LYS A 14 7.25 8.05 -2.19
CA LYS A 14 7.01 7.87 -0.75
C LYS A 14 5.92 8.77 -0.20
N GLU A 15 5.88 10.02 -0.67
CA GLU A 15 4.86 11.00 -0.29
C GLU A 15 3.51 10.58 -0.85
N ALA A 16 3.48 10.13 -2.11
CA ALA A 16 2.29 9.56 -2.74
C ALA A 16 1.76 8.34 -1.97
N ALA A 17 2.66 7.44 -1.57
CA ALA A 17 2.28 6.28 -0.76
C ALA A 17 1.74 6.67 0.62
N SER A 18 2.33 7.69 1.26
CA SER A 18 1.84 8.20 2.55
C SER A 18 0.46 8.84 2.42
N LEU A 19 0.28 9.69 1.41
CA LEU A 19 -0.97 10.42 1.18
C LEU A 19 -2.10 9.49 0.75
N ALA A 20 -1.83 8.47 -0.06
CA ALA A 20 -2.77 7.40 -0.37
C ALA A 20 -3.03 6.46 0.82
N GLY A 21 -2.30 6.60 1.93
CA GLY A 21 -2.41 5.74 3.11
C GLY A 21 -2.00 4.29 2.82
N LEU A 22 -1.00 4.13 1.95
CA LEU A 22 -0.34 2.87 1.59
C LEU A 22 1.02 2.70 2.30
N ALA A 23 1.61 3.78 2.80
CA ALA A 23 2.85 3.72 3.56
C ALA A 23 2.65 2.98 4.91
N PRO A 24 3.52 2.02 5.28
CA PRO A 24 3.49 1.40 6.60
C PRO A 24 3.82 2.41 7.70
N ILE A 25 3.02 2.43 8.76
CA ILE A 25 3.28 3.19 9.99
C ILE A 25 3.87 2.22 11.02
N THR A 26 5.11 2.48 11.39
CA THR A 26 5.82 1.78 12.46
C THR A 26 5.25 2.20 13.82
N ARG A 27 4.77 1.25 14.62
CA ARG A 27 4.35 1.49 16.01
C ARG A 27 5.37 0.89 16.96
N GLU A 28 6.32 1.70 17.37
CA GLU A 28 7.38 1.31 18.30
C GLU A 28 7.40 2.28 19.48
N SER A 29 7.47 1.75 20.71
CA SER A 29 7.62 2.54 21.93
C SER A 29 8.73 1.96 22.78
N GLY A 30 9.96 2.50 22.68
CA GLY A 30 11.13 2.22 23.52
C GLY A 30 11.50 0.73 23.72
N ARG A 31 10.69 -0.02 24.46
CA ARG A 31 10.79 -1.47 24.72
C ARG A 31 9.93 -2.36 23.82
N TRP A 32 8.92 -1.82 23.12
CA TRP A 32 8.00 -2.61 22.31
C TRP A 32 8.15 -2.32 20.82
N LYS A 33 8.43 -3.37 20.04
CA LYS A 33 8.42 -3.36 18.57
C LYS A 33 7.13 -4.00 18.05
N GLY A 34 6.18 -3.17 17.63
CA GLY A 34 4.91 -3.60 17.05
C GLY A 34 4.99 -3.96 15.57
N GLN A 35 3.94 -4.60 15.06
CA GLN A 35 3.80 -4.80 13.61
C GLN A 35 3.46 -3.47 12.93
N SER A 36 4.16 -3.18 11.83
CA SER A 36 3.85 -2.04 10.98
C SER A 36 2.53 -2.26 10.25
N ARG A 37 1.67 -1.24 10.21
CA ARG A 37 0.37 -1.29 9.54
C ARG A 37 0.17 -0.05 8.69
N ILE A 38 -0.50 -0.19 7.55
CA ILE A 38 -0.96 0.97 6.78
C ILE A 38 -2.08 1.68 7.57
N GLY A 39 -2.08 3.00 7.56
CA GLY A 39 -3.05 3.82 8.27
C GLY A 39 -3.01 5.27 7.79
N GLY A 40 -4.00 6.06 8.19
CA GLY A 40 -4.12 7.46 7.73
C GLY A 40 -4.40 7.59 6.22
N GLY A 41 -3.97 8.71 5.66
CA GLY A 41 -4.12 9.06 4.25
C GLY A 41 -5.57 9.22 3.76
N ARG A 42 -5.73 9.39 2.44
CA ARG A 42 -7.02 9.49 1.76
C ARG A 42 -7.61 8.09 1.56
N ARG A 43 -8.55 7.70 2.44
CA ARG A 43 -9.17 6.35 2.40
C ARG A 43 -9.86 6.04 1.08
N GLY A 44 -10.51 7.02 0.44
CA GLY A 44 -11.12 6.88 -0.88
C GLY A 44 -10.11 6.40 -1.91
N LEU A 45 -8.98 7.11 -2.02
CA LEU A 45 -7.87 6.77 -2.89
C LEU A 45 -7.30 5.37 -2.64
N ARG A 46 -7.14 4.97 -1.37
CA ARG A 46 -6.71 3.60 -1.04
C ARG A 46 -7.66 2.53 -1.58
N LEU A 47 -8.97 2.76 -1.47
CA LEU A 47 -9.99 1.83 -1.98
C LEU A 47 -10.01 1.82 -3.51
N ALA A 48 -9.94 3.02 -4.10
CA ALA A 48 -9.84 3.24 -5.53
C ALA A 48 -8.63 2.50 -6.15
N LEU A 49 -7.46 2.55 -5.51
CA LEU A 49 -6.23 1.90 -5.99
C LEU A 49 -6.20 0.39 -5.80
N TYR A 50 -7.08 -0.17 -4.97
CA TYR A 50 -7.08 -1.60 -4.67
C TYR A 50 -7.33 -2.47 -5.92
N MET A 51 -8.39 -2.19 -6.67
CA MET A 51 -8.72 -2.96 -7.88
C MET A 51 -7.68 -2.79 -9.00
N PRO A 52 -7.24 -1.57 -9.34
CA PRO A 52 -6.14 -1.36 -10.28
C PRO A 52 -4.86 -2.10 -9.89
N ALA A 53 -4.47 -2.09 -8.61
CA ALA A 53 -3.28 -2.82 -8.14
C ALA A 53 -3.45 -4.35 -8.30
N LEU A 54 -4.63 -4.91 -8.06
CA LEU A 54 -4.91 -6.32 -8.29
C LEU A 54 -4.86 -6.70 -9.78
N VAL A 55 -5.41 -5.86 -10.65
CA VAL A 55 -5.35 -6.08 -12.10
C VAL A 55 -3.90 -5.97 -12.58
N ALA A 56 -3.18 -4.96 -12.13
CA ALA A 56 -1.79 -4.72 -12.50
C ALA A 56 -0.87 -5.89 -12.11
N THR A 57 -1.04 -6.48 -10.92
CA THR A 57 -0.25 -7.65 -10.50
C THR A 57 -0.53 -8.91 -11.33
N ARG A 58 -1.70 -9.01 -11.98
CA ARG A 58 -2.07 -10.14 -12.86
C ARG A 58 -1.59 -9.96 -14.30
N HIS A 59 -1.69 -8.75 -14.84
CA HIS A 59 -1.43 -8.48 -16.26
C HIS A 59 -0.05 -7.88 -16.53
N ASN A 60 0.58 -7.25 -15.54
CA ASN A 60 1.93 -6.69 -15.67
C ASN A 60 2.94 -7.61 -14.96
N ARG A 61 3.80 -8.27 -15.75
CA ARG A 61 4.78 -9.25 -15.26
C ARG A 61 5.76 -8.65 -14.23
N GLN A 62 6.20 -7.42 -14.43
CA GLN A 62 7.13 -6.74 -13.51
C GLN A 62 6.46 -6.48 -12.16
N LEU A 63 5.22 -5.95 -12.16
CA LEU A 63 4.47 -5.71 -10.93
C LEU A 63 4.08 -7.01 -10.22
N GLY A 64 3.76 -8.06 -10.98
CA GLY A 64 3.53 -9.41 -10.46
C GLY A 64 4.76 -9.98 -9.75
N GLN A 65 5.95 -9.82 -10.32
CA GLN A 65 7.22 -10.24 -9.69
C GLN A 65 7.50 -9.45 -8.41
N THR A 66 7.34 -8.13 -8.44
CA THR A 66 7.47 -7.29 -7.24
C THR A 66 6.51 -7.73 -6.14
N TYR A 67 5.25 -8.02 -6.48
CA TYR A 67 4.27 -8.53 -5.53
C TYR A 67 4.66 -9.89 -4.94
N GLN A 68 5.16 -10.81 -5.76
CA GLN A 68 5.66 -12.11 -5.30
C GLN A 68 6.86 -11.96 -4.37
N ALA A 69 7.82 -11.10 -4.72
CA ALA A 69 8.99 -10.81 -3.90
C ALA A 69 8.60 -10.21 -2.54
N LEU A 70 7.60 -9.32 -2.52
CA LEU A 70 7.06 -8.79 -1.26
C LEU A 70 6.40 -9.90 -0.43
N CYS A 71 5.64 -10.80 -1.06
CA CYS A 71 5.03 -11.93 -0.37
C CYS A 71 6.06 -12.90 0.21
N SER A 72 7.15 -13.19 -0.51
CA SER A 72 8.23 -14.05 -0.03
C SER A 72 9.05 -13.41 1.08
N ALA A 73 9.17 -12.08 1.09
CA ALA A 73 9.83 -11.32 2.16
C ALA A 73 9.03 -11.27 3.47
N GLY A 74 7.91 -12.00 3.57
CA GLY A 74 7.08 -12.06 4.77
C GLY A 74 5.99 -11.00 4.85
N ASN A 75 5.81 -10.16 3.82
CA ASN A 75 4.64 -9.30 3.74
C ASN A 75 3.41 -10.18 3.49
N ARG A 76 2.62 -10.37 4.54
CA ARG A 76 1.44 -11.23 4.46
C ARG A 76 0.48 -10.66 3.42
N ARG A 77 0.04 -11.52 2.51
CA ARG A 77 -1.13 -11.24 1.69
C ARG A 77 -2.28 -10.89 2.63
N LYS A 78 -3.02 -9.83 2.32
CA LYS A 78 -4.24 -9.52 3.06
C LYS A 78 -5.17 -10.73 2.92
N SER A 79 -5.25 -11.57 3.94
CA SER A 79 -6.26 -12.62 4.00
C SER A 79 -7.60 -11.92 4.13
N ARG A 80 -8.59 -12.38 3.38
CA ARG A 80 -9.98 -12.04 3.67
C ARG A 80 -10.23 -12.62 5.06
N SER A 81 -10.44 -11.77 6.07
CA SER A 81 -10.89 -12.25 7.37
C SER A 81 -12.17 -13.05 7.11
N PRO A 82 -12.27 -14.32 7.54
CA PRO A 82 -13.58 -14.92 7.67
C PRO A 82 -14.35 -14.04 8.66
N LEU A 83 -15.55 -13.64 8.27
CA LEU A 83 -16.53 -13.08 9.20
C LEU A 83 -17.04 -14.22 10.08
#